data_AF-A0A2V8KPX8-F1
#
_entry.id   AF-A0A2V8KPX8-F1
#
_cell.length_a   1.000
_cell.length_b   1.000
_cell.length_c   1.000
_cell.angle_alpha   90.00
_cell.angle_beta   90.00
_cell.angle_gamma   90.00
#
_symmetry.space_group_name_H-M   'P 1'
#
loop_
_entity.id
_entity.type
_entity.pdbx_description
1 polymer ?
#
loop_
_entity_poly.entity_id
_entity_poly.type
_entity_poly.pdbx_seq_one_letter_code
_entity_poly.pdbx_strand_id
1 'polypeptide(L)'
;MTHRERLTVPSDALDYFLSVVPGLENRLGAVLYQLPPFFKCDLQKLETFISVLPRGISAAFEFRHPSWFTSDVYRLLEKYHLALCIHDADEHTTPLELTAPFAYVRLRRTEYSGPLRREWQTRMQHWADMGTDVFAYIKHEDNPNAPLIALEFANGF
;
A
#
# COMPACT_ATOMS: atom_id res chain seq x y z
N MET A 1 -4.87 3.52 16.04
CA MET A 1 -5.32 2.79 14.84
C MET A 1 -4.56 1.48 14.53
N THR A 2 -3.45 1.45 13.78
CA THR A 2 -2.92 0.16 13.27
C THR A 2 -2.00 -0.62 14.22
N HIS A 3 -1.14 0.06 14.99
CA HIS A 3 -0.16 -0.61 15.87
C HIS A 3 -0.65 -0.82 17.30
N ARG A 4 -1.39 0.13 17.87
CA ARG A 4 -1.90 0.07 19.26
C ARG A 4 -3.29 -0.56 19.32
N GLU A 5 -4.24 0.00 18.59
CA GLU A 5 -5.63 -0.50 18.54
C GLU A 5 -5.80 -1.70 17.61
N ARG A 6 -4.84 -1.99 16.73
CA ARG A 6 -4.82 -3.18 15.86
C ARG A 6 -6.13 -3.38 15.08
N LEU A 7 -6.61 -2.31 14.42
CA LEU A 7 -7.87 -2.29 13.68
C LEU A 7 -9.15 -2.48 14.53
N THR A 8 -9.05 -2.37 15.86
CA THR A 8 -10.24 -2.38 16.72
C THR A 8 -11.09 -1.15 16.45
N VAL A 9 -12.40 -1.35 16.30
CA VAL A 9 -13.41 -0.30 16.18
C VAL A 9 -14.48 -0.52 17.27
N PRO A 10 -15.07 0.54 17.86
CA PRO A 10 -14.87 1.96 17.55
C PRO A 10 -13.46 2.48 17.91
N SER A 11 -13.04 3.58 17.26
CA SER A 11 -11.69 4.15 17.44
C SER A 11 -11.73 5.68 17.28
N ASP A 12 -11.53 6.40 18.38
CA ASP A 12 -11.45 7.86 18.37
C ASP A 12 -10.33 8.36 17.45
N ALA A 13 -9.24 7.59 17.33
CA ALA A 13 -8.13 7.92 16.46
C ALA A 13 -8.51 7.79 14.97
N LEU A 14 -9.31 6.77 14.62
CA LEU A 14 -9.88 6.62 13.27
C LEU A 14 -10.85 7.76 12.98
N ASP A 15 -11.75 8.05 13.90
CA ASP A 15 -12.77 9.10 13.71
C ASP A 15 -12.11 10.48 13.52
N TYR A 16 -11.12 10.81 14.35
CA TYR A 16 -10.34 12.04 14.19
C TYR A 16 -9.60 12.07 12.85
N PHE A 17 -8.91 10.99 12.48
CA PHE A 17 -8.20 10.93 11.21
C PHE A 17 -9.13 11.13 10.01
N LEU A 18 -10.26 10.43 9.99
CA LEU A 18 -11.27 10.55 8.93
C LEU A 18 -11.95 11.92 8.89
N SER A 19 -11.95 12.68 9.98
CA SER A 19 -12.45 14.07 9.99
C SER A 19 -11.49 15.06 9.30
N VAL A 20 -10.18 14.77 9.29
CA VAL A 20 -9.14 15.66 8.74
C VAL A 20 -8.85 15.36 7.28
N VAL A 21 -8.80 14.09 6.90
CA VAL A 21 -8.43 13.62 5.54
C VAL A 21 -9.22 14.30 4.41
N PRO A 22 -10.55 14.51 4.52
CA PRO A 22 -11.32 15.19 3.48
C PRO A 22 -10.79 16.59 3.13
N GLY A 23 -10.13 17.29 4.05
CA GLY A 23 -9.52 18.61 3.81
C GLY A 23 -8.34 18.60 2.82
N LEU A 24 -7.85 17.43 2.43
CA LEU A 24 -6.81 17.29 1.40
C LEU A 24 -7.37 17.28 -0.03
N GLU A 25 -8.69 17.10 -0.20
CA GLU A 25 -9.40 17.14 -1.48
C GLU A 25 -8.63 16.36 -2.58
N ASN A 26 -8.42 16.99 -3.74
CA ASN A 26 -7.76 16.40 -4.91
C ASN A 26 -6.25 16.15 -4.72
N ARG A 27 -5.68 16.49 -3.56
CA ARG A 27 -4.27 16.21 -3.23
C ARG A 27 -4.10 14.88 -2.50
N LEU A 28 -5.19 14.24 -2.10
CA LEU A 28 -5.17 12.93 -1.45
C LEU A 28 -5.01 11.84 -2.50
N GLY A 29 -3.82 11.22 -2.58
CA GLY A 29 -3.56 10.07 -3.46
C GLY A 29 -4.22 8.79 -2.91
N ALA A 30 -3.63 8.20 -1.87
CA ALA A 30 -4.22 7.08 -1.16
C ALA A 30 -3.80 7.07 0.32
N VAL A 31 -4.69 6.59 1.19
CA VAL A 31 -4.42 6.40 2.62
C VAL A 31 -3.76 5.05 2.85
N LEU A 32 -2.63 5.03 3.57
CA LEU A 32 -1.95 3.79 3.92
C LEU A 32 -2.27 3.34 5.36
N TYR A 33 -2.81 2.14 5.50
CA TYR A 33 -2.98 1.44 6.77
C TYR A 33 -1.90 0.36 6.92
N GLN A 34 -0.77 0.72 7.55
CA GLN A 34 0.32 -0.22 7.81
C GLN A 34 0.13 -0.96 9.15
N LEU A 35 0.05 -2.29 9.10
CA LEU A 35 -0.08 -3.16 10.29
C LEU A 35 1.28 -3.57 10.84
N PRO A 36 1.41 -3.79 12.16
CA PRO A 36 2.65 -4.26 12.78
C PRO A 36 2.96 -5.72 12.43
N PRO A 37 4.25 -6.13 12.44
CA PRO A 37 4.67 -7.48 12.05
C PRO A 37 4.20 -8.59 12.99
N PHE A 38 3.84 -8.28 14.24
CA PHE A 38 3.34 -9.27 15.20
C PHE A 38 1.83 -9.54 15.08
N PHE A 39 1.10 -8.74 14.28
CA PHE A 39 -0.34 -8.88 14.18
C PHE A 39 -0.68 -9.94 13.12
N LYS A 40 -1.10 -11.12 13.59
CA LYS A 40 -1.57 -12.22 12.75
C LYS A 40 -2.92 -11.91 12.10
N CYS A 41 -3.21 -12.61 11.00
CA CYS A 41 -4.43 -12.44 10.23
C CYS A 41 -5.66 -12.69 11.09
N ASP A 42 -6.56 -11.72 11.03
CA ASP A 42 -7.87 -11.72 11.65
C ASP A 42 -8.83 -11.12 10.62
N LEU A 43 -9.34 -11.99 9.74
CA LEU A 43 -10.12 -11.59 8.58
C LEU A 43 -11.42 -10.87 8.99
N GLN A 44 -12.08 -11.35 10.05
CA GLN A 44 -13.30 -10.72 10.57
C GLN A 44 -13.02 -9.32 11.08
N LYS A 45 -11.90 -9.12 11.78
CA LYS A 45 -11.51 -7.78 12.25
C LYS A 45 -11.15 -6.85 11.10
N LEU A 46 -10.47 -7.35 10.07
CA LEU A 46 -10.20 -6.57 8.87
C LEU A 46 -11.51 -6.15 8.17
N GLU A 47 -12.45 -7.07 7.96
CA GLU A 47 -13.74 -6.75 7.34
C GLU A 47 -14.55 -5.74 8.18
N THR A 48 -14.54 -5.89 9.51
CA THR A 48 -15.21 -4.95 10.43
C THR A 48 -14.59 -3.56 10.30
N PHE A 49 -13.26 -3.45 10.29
CA PHE A 49 -12.57 -2.16 10.12
C PHE A 49 -12.86 -1.54 8.76
N ILE A 50 -12.81 -2.32 7.68
CA ILE A 50 -13.11 -1.85 6.32
C ILE A 50 -14.54 -1.33 6.23
N SER A 51 -15.50 -1.99 6.88
CA SER A 51 -16.92 -1.63 6.81
C SER A 51 -17.24 -0.23 7.36
N VAL A 52 -16.38 0.32 8.22
CA VAL A 52 -16.55 1.66 8.78
C VAL A 52 -15.76 2.74 8.03
N LEU A 53 -14.92 2.35 7.06
CA LEU A 53 -14.20 3.33 6.25
C LEU A 53 -15.16 4.07 5.32
N PRO A 54 -14.97 5.40 5.12
CA PRO A 54 -15.81 6.16 4.21
C PRO A 54 -15.57 5.71 2.78
N ARG A 55 -16.66 5.63 2.02
CA ARG A 55 -16.59 5.33 0.58
C ARG A 55 -15.96 6.52 -0.16
N GLY A 56 -15.16 6.22 -1.18
CA GLY A 56 -14.55 7.23 -2.05
C GLY A 56 -13.12 7.66 -1.66
N ILE A 57 -12.57 7.15 -0.56
CA ILE A 57 -11.14 7.31 -0.25
C ILE A 57 -10.38 6.10 -0.77
N SER A 58 -9.43 6.31 -1.68
CA SER A 58 -8.46 5.29 -2.07
C SER A 58 -7.62 4.90 -0.86
N ALA A 59 -7.58 3.63 -0.52
CA ALA A 59 -6.84 3.13 0.64
C ALA A 59 -6.07 1.86 0.33
N ALA A 60 -4.88 1.75 0.92
CA ALA A 60 -3.97 0.61 0.81
C ALA A 60 -3.67 0.01 2.18
N PHE A 61 -3.59 -1.32 2.24
CA PHE A 61 -3.23 -2.06 3.46
C PHE A 61 -1.85 -2.69 3.31
N GLU A 62 -0.94 -2.38 4.24
CA GLU A 62 0.37 -3.01 4.30
C GLU A 62 0.40 -4.02 5.44
N PHE A 63 0.43 -5.30 5.06
CA PHE A 63 0.59 -6.40 6.00
C PHE A 63 2.05 -6.78 6.17
N ARG A 64 2.47 -6.99 7.42
CA ARG A 64 3.85 -7.36 7.76
C ARG A 64 3.99 -8.76 8.34
N HIS A 65 2.87 -9.46 8.56
CA HIS A 65 2.87 -10.84 9.03
C HIS A 65 2.44 -11.78 7.88
N PRO A 66 3.16 -12.89 7.61
CA PRO A 66 2.89 -13.76 6.46
C PRO A 66 1.47 -14.33 6.38
N SER A 67 0.80 -14.51 7.52
CA SER A 67 -0.57 -15.04 7.59
C SER A 67 -1.62 -14.20 6.85
N TRP A 68 -1.33 -12.95 6.51
CA TRP A 68 -2.25 -12.08 5.77
C TRP A 68 -2.24 -12.33 4.27
N PHE A 69 -1.24 -13.04 3.74
CA PHE A 69 -1.08 -13.28 2.31
C PHE A 69 -1.87 -14.53 1.89
N THR A 70 -3.20 -14.42 1.93
CA THR A 70 -4.13 -15.50 1.58
C THR A 70 -5.18 -15.04 0.58
N SER A 71 -5.75 -15.98 -0.17
CA SER A 71 -6.79 -15.67 -1.16
C SER A 71 -8.07 -15.10 -0.55
N ASP A 72 -8.38 -15.39 0.72
CA ASP A 72 -9.51 -14.77 1.44
C ASP A 72 -9.27 -13.27 1.68
N VAL A 73 -8.05 -12.89 2.06
CA VAL A 73 -7.69 -11.49 2.28
C VAL A 73 -7.71 -10.73 0.96
N TYR A 74 -7.17 -11.30 -0.12
CA TYR A 74 -7.17 -10.64 -1.44
C TYR A 74 -8.57 -10.42 -1.96
N ARG A 75 -9.45 -11.43 -1.88
CA ARG A 75 -10.87 -11.29 -2.25
C ARG A 75 -11.60 -10.26 -1.41
N LEU A 76 -11.28 -10.17 -0.11
CA LEU A 76 -11.86 -9.14 0.75
C LEU A 76 -11.42 -7.74 0.30
N LEU A 77 -10.12 -7.54 0.02
CA LEU A 77 -9.63 -6.27 -0.48
C LEU A 77 -10.25 -5.89 -1.84
N GLU A 78 -10.32 -6.84 -2.77
CA GLU A 78 -10.97 -6.67 -4.09
C GLU A 78 -12.45 -6.26 -3.98
N LYS A 79 -13.21 -6.94 -3.10
CA LYS A 79 -14.63 -6.65 -2.84
C LYS A 79 -14.86 -5.19 -2.44
N TYR A 80 -13.91 -4.57 -1.75
CA TYR A 80 -13.99 -3.19 -1.28
C TYR A 80 -13.14 -2.20 -2.09
N HIS A 81 -12.52 -2.65 -3.19
CA HIS A 81 -11.61 -1.86 -4.03
C HIS A 81 -10.44 -1.24 -3.25
N LEU A 82 -9.87 -2.01 -2.32
CA LEU A 82 -8.76 -1.60 -1.46
C LEU A 82 -7.46 -2.22 -1.96
N ALA A 83 -6.38 -1.45 -2.01
CA ALA A 83 -5.12 -1.96 -2.52
C ALA A 83 -4.38 -2.78 -1.46
N LEU A 84 -3.83 -3.94 -1.85
CA LEU A 84 -2.70 -4.53 -1.16
C LEU A 84 -1.49 -3.61 -1.41
N CYS A 85 -0.84 -3.15 -0.34
CA CYS A 85 0.41 -2.44 -0.48
C CYS A 85 1.52 -3.44 -0.84
N ILE A 86 2.03 -3.31 -2.06
CA ILE A 86 3.18 -4.07 -2.54
C ILE A 86 4.45 -3.45 -1.93
N HIS A 87 5.02 -4.12 -0.94
CA HIS A 87 6.24 -3.71 -0.28
C HIS A 87 7.43 -4.51 -0.81
N ASP A 88 8.47 -3.81 -1.26
CA ASP A 88 9.72 -4.39 -1.73
C ASP A 88 10.89 -3.85 -0.91
N ALA A 89 11.48 -4.70 -0.08
CA ALA A 89 12.61 -4.37 0.80
C ALA A 89 13.68 -5.46 0.74
N ASP A 90 14.82 -5.21 1.38
CA ASP A 90 15.95 -6.12 1.36
C ASP A 90 15.61 -7.45 2.04
N GLU A 91 14.79 -7.40 3.09
CA GLU A 91 14.39 -8.56 3.85
C GLU A 91 13.34 -9.40 3.11
N HIS A 92 12.40 -8.77 2.42
CA HIS A 92 11.33 -9.45 1.70
C HIS A 92 10.61 -8.54 0.70
N THR A 93 9.97 -9.19 -0.27
CA THR A 93 8.98 -8.58 -1.16
C THR A 93 7.64 -9.24 -0.88
N THR A 94 6.58 -8.46 -0.68
CA THR A 94 5.23 -8.99 -0.54
C THR A 94 4.72 -9.52 -1.90
N PRO A 95 3.67 -10.36 -1.90
CA PRO A 95 3.02 -10.78 -3.15
C PRO A 95 2.64 -9.59 -4.03
N LEU A 96 2.82 -9.77 -5.34
CA LEU A 96 2.59 -8.75 -6.35
C LEU A 96 1.13 -8.81 -6.86
N GLU A 97 0.19 -8.79 -5.92
CA GLU A 97 -1.25 -8.92 -6.21
C GLU A 97 -1.90 -7.54 -6.35
N LEU A 98 -2.71 -7.35 -7.39
CA LEU A 98 -3.51 -6.15 -7.58
C LEU A 98 -4.93 -6.40 -7.11
N THR A 99 -5.33 -5.75 -6.01
CA THR A 99 -6.66 -5.92 -5.40
C THR A 99 -7.55 -4.68 -5.52
N ALA A 100 -7.13 -3.69 -6.31
CA ALA A 100 -7.81 -2.41 -6.48
C ALA A 100 -7.61 -1.88 -7.90
N PRO A 101 -8.42 -0.90 -8.35
CA PRO A 101 -8.21 -0.20 -9.64
C PRO A 101 -6.93 0.65 -9.68
N PHE A 102 -6.13 0.62 -8.61
CA PHE A 102 -4.82 1.25 -8.52
C PHE A 102 -3.82 0.31 -7.83
N ALA A 103 -2.55 0.41 -8.20
CA ALA A 103 -1.44 -0.23 -7.53
C ALA A 103 -0.84 0.72 -6.49
N TYR A 104 -0.52 0.19 -5.30
CA TYR A 104 0.19 0.93 -4.27
C TYR A 104 1.51 0.22 -3.96
N VAL A 105 2.63 0.84 -4.34
CA VAL A 105 3.97 0.21 -4.29
C VAL A 105 4.88 1.01 -3.36
N ARG A 106 5.57 0.32 -2.47
CA ARG A 106 6.62 0.89 -1.62
C ARG A 106 7.95 0.21 -1.89
N LEU A 107 8.78 0.89 -2.66
CA LEU A 107 10.14 0.49 -3.00
C LEU A 107 11.11 0.98 -1.91
N ARG A 108 11.68 0.05 -1.16
CA ARG A 108 12.42 0.29 0.10
C ARG A 108 13.77 -0.42 0.20
N ARG A 109 14.19 -1.21 -0.80
CA ARG A 109 15.51 -1.87 -0.83
C ARG A 109 16.65 -0.87 -0.77
N THR A 110 17.70 -1.15 -0.02
CA THR A 110 18.87 -0.25 0.10
C THR A 110 19.44 0.12 -1.27
N GLU A 111 19.48 -0.85 -2.19
CA GLU A 111 19.94 -0.66 -3.56
C GLU A 111 18.95 -1.22 -4.59
N TYR A 112 18.73 -0.43 -5.65
CA TYR A 112 18.03 -0.86 -6.84
C TYR A 112 19.03 -0.91 -8.01
N SER A 113 19.52 -2.11 -8.32
CA SER A 113 20.43 -2.31 -9.46
C SER A 113 19.79 -1.91 -10.78
N GLY A 114 20.60 -1.60 -11.80
CA GLY A 114 20.08 -1.29 -13.15
C GLY A 114 19.05 -2.31 -13.69
N PRO A 115 19.32 -3.63 -13.59
CA PRO A 115 18.34 -4.66 -13.94
C PRO A 115 17.05 -4.60 -13.10
N LEU A 116 17.16 -4.46 -11.77
CA LEU A 116 16.00 -4.44 -10.87
C LEU A 116 15.12 -3.19 -11.11
N ARG A 117 15.73 -2.04 -11.39
CA ARG A 117 15.01 -0.82 -11.79
C ARG A 117 14.20 -1.05 -13.06
N ARG A 118 14.81 -1.65 -14.10
CA ARG A 118 14.10 -1.96 -15.35
C ARG A 118 12.95 -2.94 -15.13
N GLU A 119 13.14 -3.95 -14.29
CA GLU A 119 12.08 -4.90 -13.96
C GLU A 119 10.86 -4.18 -13.36
N TRP A 120 11.08 -3.31 -12.37
CA TRP A 120 10.02 -2.53 -11.75
C TRP A 120 9.40 -1.51 -12.72
N GLN A 121 10.19 -0.85 -13.58
CA GLN A 121 9.68 0.03 -14.63
C GLN A 121 8.75 -0.73 -15.58
N THR A 122 9.20 -1.86 -16.14
CA THR A 122 8.40 -2.70 -17.04
C THR A 122 7.12 -3.18 -16.35
N ARG A 123 7.21 -3.56 -15.08
CA ARG A 123 6.04 -4.00 -14.29
C ARG A 123 5.02 -2.88 -14.11
N MET A 124 5.47 -1.71 -13.66
CA MET A 124 4.58 -0.57 -13.43
C MET A 124 4.00 -0.04 -14.74
N GLN A 125 4.78 -0.04 -15.83
CA GLN A 125 4.27 0.29 -17.16
C GLN A 125 3.19 -0.70 -17.61
N HIS A 126 3.42 -2.00 -17.42
CA HIS A 126 2.42 -3.01 -17.74
C HIS A 126 1.10 -2.81 -16.96
N TRP A 127 1.17 -2.44 -15.68
CA TRP A 127 -0.02 -2.10 -14.90
C TRP A 127 -0.72 -0.84 -15.44
N ALA A 128 0.04 0.19 -15.78
CA ALA A 128 -0.50 1.41 -16.39
C ALA A 128 -1.17 1.14 -17.75
N ASP A 129 -0.58 0.28 -18.59
CA ASP A 129 -1.13 -0.12 -19.89
C ASP A 129 -2.46 -0.87 -19.76
N MET A 130 -2.68 -1.55 -18.62
CA MET A 130 -3.96 -2.18 -18.26
C MET A 130 -4.98 -1.19 -17.68
N GLY A 131 -4.65 0.10 -17.57
CA GLY A 131 -5.52 1.14 -17.00
C GLY A 131 -5.50 1.20 -15.47
N THR A 132 -4.47 0.66 -14.82
CA THR A 132 -4.29 0.73 -13.36
C THR A 132 -3.46 1.97 -13.00
N ASP A 133 -3.99 2.86 -12.16
CA ASP A 133 -3.21 3.98 -11.62
C ASP A 133 -2.09 3.45 -10.71
N VAL A 134 -0.85 3.91 -10.88
CA VAL A 134 0.30 3.41 -10.09
C VAL A 134 0.80 4.48 -9.13
N PHE A 135 0.61 4.23 -7.83
CA PHE A 135 1.20 5.03 -6.75
C PHE A 135 2.47 4.34 -6.24
N ALA A 136 3.64 4.75 -6.75
CA ALA A 136 4.94 4.21 -6.33
C ALA A 136 5.69 5.19 -5.43
N TYR A 137 6.02 4.74 -4.21
CA TYR A 137 6.77 5.51 -3.22
C TYR A 137 8.15 4.91 -3.01
N ILE A 138 9.16 5.66 -3.40
CA ILE A 138 10.57 5.32 -3.17
C ILE A 138 11.04 6.15 -1.98
N LYS A 139 11.35 5.49 -0.86
CA LYS A 139 11.91 6.17 0.32
C LYS A 139 12.97 5.30 0.96
N HIS A 140 14.15 5.87 1.13
CA HIS A 140 15.19 5.34 1.99
C HIS A 140 15.41 6.34 3.13
N GLU A 141 15.56 5.86 4.36
CA GLU A 141 15.91 6.73 5.48
C GLU A 141 17.42 7.05 5.48
N ASP A 142 18.24 6.20 4.84
CA ASP A 142 19.70 6.35 4.81
C ASP A 142 20.33 6.47 3.40
N ASN A 143 19.54 6.52 2.33
CA ASN A 143 20.07 6.62 0.96
C ASN A 143 19.84 8.03 0.37
N PRO A 144 20.90 8.87 0.24
CA PRO A 144 20.77 10.21 -0.33
C PRO A 144 20.35 10.20 -1.80
N ASN A 145 20.45 9.05 -2.49
CA ASN A 145 20.08 8.89 -3.88
C ASN A 145 18.59 8.55 -4.10
N ALA A 146 17.76 8.47 -3.05
CA ALA A 146 16.33 8.18 -3.19
C ALA A 146 15.62 9.10 -4.22
N PRO A 147 15.89 10.43 -4.27
CA PRO A 147 15.31 11.29 -5.30
C PRO A 147 15.80 10.99 -6.72
N LEU A 148 17.08 10.62 -6.89
CA LEU A 148 17.64 10.26 -8.20
C LEU A 148 17.03 8.97 -8.73
N ILE A 149 16.87 7.98 -7.86
CA ILE A 149 16.20 6.72 -8.17
C ILE A 149 14.75 6.99 -8.58
N ALA A 150 14.04 7.86 -7.86
CA ALA A 150 12.67 8.26 -8.22
C ALA A 150 12.58 8.94 -9.59
N LEU A 151 13.52 9.84 -9.93
CA LEU A 151 13.57 10.44 -11.27
C LEU A 151 13.83 9.38 -12.35
N GLU A 152 14.73 8.44 -12.13
CA GLU A 152 14.99 7.36 -13.08
C GLU A 152 13.76 6.48 -13.30
N PHE A 153 12.99 6.18 -12.23
CA PHE A 153 11.72 5.48 -12.34
C PHE A 153 10.68 6.27 -13.13
N ALA A 154 10.61 7.59 -12.94
CA ALA A 154 9.68 8.46 -13.64
C ALA A 154 10.01 8.64 -15.14
N ASN A 155 11.29 8.59 -15.51
CA ASN A 155 11.74 8.75 -16.92
C ASN A 155 11.32 7.58 -17.85
N GLY A 156 10.65 6.56 -17.33
CA GLY A 156 10.09 5.45 -18.10
C GLY A 156 8.61 5.61 -18.50
N PHE A 157 7.97 6.71 -18.08
CA PHE A 157 6.55 7.04 -18.33
C PHE A 157 6.41 8.28 -19.23
#